data_AF-A0A819Y6J2-F1
#
_entry.id   AF-A0A819Y6J2-F1
#
_cell.length_a   1.000
_cell.length_b   1.000
_cell.length_c   1.000
_cell.angle_alpha   90.00
_cell.angle_beta   90.00
_cell.angle_gamma   90.00
#
_symmetry.space_group_name_H-M   'P 1'
#
loop_
_entity.id
_entity.type
_entity.pdbx_description
1 polymer ?
#
loop_
_entity_poly.entity_id
_entity_poly.type
_entity_poly.pdbx_seq_one_letter_code
_entity_poly.pdbx_strand_id
1 'polypeptide(L)'
;MSHKGIYLTTTKKESRFVDTNFAEFQSANYNPIDGYEELVVSSLEQAVQPIHLIIPGISDYVTHAKQKCVKNSPLLTFEECAAIYLYTMPTNLFQQLNKALRAKKRLELKPWFPFLKLFITALKKLPPLNSTVWRGIIGNVTSGFSENDNETWWSVNSCSTDIKVAQAFLSPSGTLFAIHTTSGRSIHEYSAHKDEKEVVLLPGTRLLIQSGVMNHSDSLFIVSMREENSGTSLVTPSFDDDHSSSDSLAQKGYPDGSRYEGYLKNGKRHCFGVHYYEDGGDYTGQWVDDEQNGEGIRTFSSGSRYEGMHRNSKKHGHGIYWFANGQIYDGEWIDDKGNGQAIYMWPDKTQHRGMFKDNLKHGYGILAFPDGRVWKGFWENDKYKGEIQ
;
A
#
# COMPACT_ATOMS: atom_id res chain seq x y z
N MET A 1 -12.64 -38.98 -6.59
CA MET A 1 -11.75 -38.34 -7.59
C MET A 1 -10.77 -37.45 -6.84
N SER A 2 -9.49 -37.80 -6.89
CA SER A 2 -8.40 -37.19 -6.13
C SER A 2 -8.18 -35.73 -6.54
N HIS A 3 -8.14 -34.83 -5.55
CA HIS A 3 -7.66 -33.47 -5.73
C HIS A 3 -6.16 -33.52 -6.07
N LYS A 4 -5.82 -33.17 -7.31
CA LYS A 4 -4.43 -32.97 -7.72
C LYS A 4 -3.92 -31.69 -7.04
N GLY A 5 -2.93 -31.86 -6.17
CA GLY A 5 -2.17 -30.76 -5.59
C GLY A 5 -1.60 -29.86 -6.68
N ILE A 6 -1.71 -28.56 -6.48
CA ILE A 6 -1.03 -27.57 -7.29
C ILE A 6 0.45 -27.75 -7.02
N TYR A 7 1.15 -28.31 -8.00
CA TYR A 7 2.60 -28.42 -7.99
C TYR A 7 3.19 -27.01 -7.92
N LEU A 8 3.92 -26.71 -6.84
CA LEU A 8 4.88 -25.62 -6.79
C LEU A 8 5.92 -25.93 -7.88
N THR A 9 5.68 -25.39 -9.07
CA THR A 9 6.66 -25.43 -10.15
C THR A 9 7.90 -24.66 -9.68
N THR A 10 9.06 -25.25 -9.92
CA THR A 10 10.39 -24.69 -9.66
C THR A 10 10.62 -23.45 -10.51
N THR A 11 9.97 -22.36 -10.11
CA THR A 11 10.31 -21.00 -10.49
C THR A 11 11.66 -20.69 -9.86
N LYS A 12 12.55 -20.07 -10.65
CA LYS A 12 13.86 -19.58 -10.22
C LYS A 12 13.67 -18.85 -8.89
N LYS A 13 14.42 -19.21 -7.83
CA LYS A 13 14.29 -18.61 -6.50
C LYS A 13 14.45 -17.09 -6.62
N GLU A 14 13.35 -16.36 -6.56
CA GLU A 14 13.35 -14.90 -6.59
C GLU A 14 13.81 -14.39 -5.22
N SER A 15 14.76 -13.46 -5.21
CA SER A 15 15.43 -13.02 -3.98
C SER A 15 14.68 -11.86 -3.33
N ARG A 16 14.44 -11.93 -2.01
CA ARG A 16 14.04 -10.77 -1.21
C ARG A 16 15.19 -9.80 -0.94
N PHE A 17 16.42 -10.26 -1.16
CA PHE A 17 17.66 -9.52 -0.90
C PHE A 17 18.16 -8.75 -2.10
N VAL A 18 17.55 -8.92 -3.29
CA VAL A 18 17.99 -8.29 -4.53
C VAL A 18 16.83 -7.70 -5.31
N ASP A 19 16.88 -6.37 -5.52
CA ASP A 19 15.98 -5.68 -6.45
C ASP A 19 16.55 -5.72 -7.89
N THR A 20 15.66 -5.73 -8.88
CA THR A 20 16.00 -5.78 -10.31
C THR A 20 15.96 -4.41 -11.00
N ASN A 21 15.47 -3.37 -10.34
CA ASN A 21 15.27 -2.04 -10.93
C ASN A 21 15.64 -0.91 -9.95
N PHE A 22 16.64 -0.11 -10.32
CA PHE A 22 17.11 1.02 -9.53
C PHE A 22 16.14 2.21 -9.50
N ALA A 23 15.31 2.39 -10.53
CA ALA A 23 14.35 3.50 -10.60
C ALA A 23 13.29 3.45 -9.48
N GLU A 24 13.15 2.31 -8.81
CA GLU A 24 12.26 2.11 -7.67
C GLU A 24 12.84 2.63 -6.33
N PHE A 25 14.10 3.08 -6.32
CA PHE A 25 14.77 3.62 -5.13
C PHE A 25 14.64 5.14 -4.98
N GLN A 26 14.10 5.87 -5.97
CA GLN A 26 14.06 7.33 -5.91
C GLN A 26 13.26 7.81 -4.68
N SER A 27 13.98 8.55 -3.83
CA SER A 27 13.51 9.19 -2.63
C SER A 27 12.45 10.25 -2.95
N ALA A 28 11.18 9.86 -2.85
CA ALA A 28 10.10 10.82 -2.72
C ALA A 28 9.80 11.02 -1.23
N ASN A 29 9.77 12.27 -0.79
CA ASN A 29 9.14 12.63 0.47
C ASN A 29 7.64 12.39 0.30
N TYR A 30 7.18 11.21 0.69
CA TYR A 30 5.76 10.89 0.67
C TYR A 30 5.07 11.56 1.85
N ASN A 31 3.90 12.16 1.59
CA ASN A 31 3.03 12.62 2.65
C ASN A 31 2.65 11.44 3.56
N PRO A 32 2.48 11.67 4.88
CA PRO A 32 1.90 10.69 5.79
C PRO A 32 0.57 10.16 5.26
N ILE A 33 0.23 8.93 5.64
CA ILE A 33 -1.10 8.38 5.35
C ILE A 33 -1.81 8.14 6.67
N ASP A 34 -2.93 8.83 6.83
CA ASP A 34 -3.75 8.71 8.04
C ASP A 34 -4.39 7.33 8.17
N GLY A 35 -4.63 6.93 9.42
CA GLY A 35 -5.43 5.77 9.79
C GLY A 35 -4.66 4.48 10.08
N TYR A 36 -3.33 4.41 9.90
CA TYR A 36 -2.56 3.23 10.33
C TYR A 36 -2.26 3.22 11.84
N GLU A 37 -2.03 4.40 12.44
CA GLU A 37 -1.69 4.50 13.87
C GLU A 37 -2.83 3.97 14.74
N GLU A 38 -4.05 4.28 14.33
CA GLU A 38 -5.31 3.90 14.97
C GLU A 38 -5.66 2.40 14.81
N LEU A 39 -4.96 1.67 13.93
CA LEU A 39 -5.21 0.25 13.75
C LEU A 39 -4.85 -0.58 14.98
N VAL A 40 -5.70 -1.54 15.31
CA VAL A 40 -5.39 -2.58 16.29
C VAL A 40 -4.88 -3.83 15.58
N VAL A 41 -3.97 -4.55 16.22
CA VAL A 41 -3.47 -5.83 15.71
C VAL A 41 -4.61 -6.85 15.68
N SER A 42 -4.86 -7.44 14.52
CA SER A 42 -5.90 -8.45 14.28
C SER A 42 -5.31 -9.84 14.05
N SER A 43 -6.16 -10.86 13.84
CA SER A 43 -5.68 -12.16 13.36
C SER A 43 -5.08 -12.05 11.96
N LEU A 44 -4.24 -13.01 11.56
CA LEU A 44 -3.63 -13.03 10.23
C LEU A 44 -4.68 -13.12 9.12
N GLU A 45 -5.76 -13.90 9.30
CA GLU A 45 -6.87 -13.98 8.32
C GLU A 45 -7.52 -12.62 8.12
N GLN A 46 -7.82 -11.92 9.21
CA GLN A 46 -8.39 -10.57 9.15
C GLN A 46 -7.41 -9.57 8.53
N ALA A 47 -6.12 -9.71 8.88
CA ALA A 47 -5.07 -8.80 8.43
C ALA A 47 -4.82 -8.88 6.92
N VAL A 48 -5.05 -10.04 6.29
CA VAL A 48 -4.88 -10.21 4.84
C VAL A 48 -6.16 -10.05 4.03
N GLN A 49 -7.32 -9.96 4.69
CA GLN A 49 -8.61 -9.89 4.00
C GLN A 49 -8.69 -8.74 2.98
N PRO A 50 -8.17 -7.51 3.25
CA PRO A 50 -8.22 -6.43 2.26
C PRO A 50 -7.33 -6.64 1.03
N ILE A 51 -6.30 -7.51 1.12
CA ILE A 51 -5.34 -7.77 0.03
C ILE A 51 -5.65 -9.04 -0.77
N HIS A 52 -6.77 -9.71 -0.51
CA HIS A 52 -7.12 -10.98 -1.19
C HIS A 52 -7.26 -10.86 -2.72
N LEU A 53 -7.67 -9.69 -3.23
CA LEU A 53 -7.71 -9.41 -4.68
C LEU A 53 -6.32 -9.13 -5.27
N ILE A 54 -5.39 -8.62 -4.45
CA ILE A 54 -4.01 -8.30 -4.85
C ILE A 54 -3.16 -9.57 -4.85
N ILE A 55 -3.42 -10.49 -3.92
CA ILE A 55 -2.74 -11.77 -3.75
C ILE A 55 -3.77 -12.90 -3.90
N PRO A 56 -4.05 -13.36 -5.13
CA PRO A 56 -4.97 -14.47 -5.35
C PRO A 56 -4.52 -15.73 -4.57
N GLY A 57 -5.45 -16.39 -3.87
CA GLY A 57 -5.17 -17.58 -3.08
C GLY A 57 -4.52 -17.32 -1.71
N ILE A 58 -4.49 -16.06 -1.23
CA ILE A 58 -3.85 -15.73 0.05
C ILE A 58 -4.37 -16.54 1.25
N SER A 59 -5.62 -16.97 1.25
CA SER A 59 -6.19 -17.80 2.31
C SER A 59 -5.46 -19.14 2.48
N ASP A 60 -5.06 -19.77 1.36
CA ASP A 60 -4.30 -21.02 1.38
C ASP A 60 -2.88 -20.77 1.92
N TYR A 61 -2.27 -19.63 1.56
CA TYR A 61 -0.97 -19.22 2.09
C TYR A 61 -1.04 -18.93 3.59
N VAL A 62 -2.10 -18.30 4.08
CA VAL A 62 -2.32 -18.09 5.52
C VAL A 62 -2.43 -19.42 6.25
N THR A 63 -3.21 -20.37 5.71
CA THR A 63 -3.33 -21.70 6.31
C THR A 63 -1.97 -22.40 6.35
N HIS A 64 -1.20 -22.35 5.27
CA HIS A 64 0.14 -22.93 5.22
C HIS A 64 1.09 -22.26 6.22
N ALA A 65 1.12 -20.92 6.26
CA ALA A 65 1.95 -20.15 7.18
C ALA A 65 1.62 -20.51 8.63
N LYS A 66 0.33 -20.57 8.98
CA LYS A 66 -0.13 -20.99 10.30
C LYS A 66 0.27 -22.42 10.62
N GLN A 67 0.25 -23.34 9.67
CA GLN A 67 0.68 -24.72 9.92
C GLN A 67 2.18 -24.84 10.19
N LYS A 68 3.00 -24.03 9.51
CA LYS A 68 4.46 -24.17 9.50
C LYS A 68 5.21 -23.21 10.43
N CYS A 69 4.61 -22.10 10.83
CA CYS A 69 5.27 -21.14 11.68
C CYS A 69 5.58 -21.71 13.07
N VAL A 70 6.47 -21.02 13.78
CA VAL A 70 6.81 -21.33 15.17
C VAL A 70 5.55 -21.23 16.04
N LYS A 71 5.25 -22.28 16.80
CA LYS A 71 4.05 -22.35 17.65
C LYS A 71 4.25 -21.76 19.04
N ASN A 72 5.46 -21.93 19.59
CA ASN A 72 5.77 -21.61 20.98
C ASN A 72 6.94 -20.61 21.02
N SER A 73 6.70 -19.39 20.54
CA SER A 73 7.68 -18.32 20.68
C SER A 73 7.60 -17.70 22.07
N PRO A 74 8.72 -17.40 22.74
CA PRO A 74 8.72 -16.66 23.99
C PRO A 74 8.45 -15.15 23.80
N LEU A 75 8.53 -14.64 22.56
CA LEU A 75 8.44 -13.20 22.26
C LEU A 75 7.21 -12.81 21.45
N LEU A 76 6.75 -13.70 20.56
CA LEU A 76 5.73 -13.42 19.57
C LEU A 76 4.48 -14.27 19.82
N THR A 77 3.32 -13.69 19.50
CA THR A 77 2.09 -14.47 19.42
C THR A 77 2.13 -15.42 18.22
N PHE A 78 1.20 -16.38 18.21
CA PHE A 78 1.06 -17.31 17.09
C PHE A 78 0.76 -16.59 15.76
N GLU A 79 -0.10 -15.56 15.78
CA GLU A 79 -0.46 -14.76 14.61
C GLU A 79 0.73 -13.96 14.09
N GLU A 80 1.53 -13.39 14.98
CA GLU A 80 2.76 -12.66 14.66
C GLU A 80 3.83 -13.57 14.03
N CYS A 81 4.01 -14.78 14.57
CA CYS A 81 4.89 -15.79 13.97
C CYS A 81 4.41 -16.17 12.56
N ALA A 82 3.11 -16.37 12.39
CA ALA A 82 2.53 -16.72 11.10
C ALA A 82 2.67 -15.59 10.07
N ALA A 83 2.56 -14.32 10.50
CA ALA A 83 2.75 -13.17 9.62
C ALA A 83 4.19 -13.07 9.08
N ILE A 84 5.20 -13.28 9.93
CA ILE A 84 6.61 -13.31 9.50
C ILE A 84 6.87 -14.49 8.56
N TYR A 85 6.30 -15.66 8.87
CA TYR A 85 6.43 -16.81 7.99
C TYR A 85 5.79 -16.52 6.62
N LEU A 86 4.57 -15.98 6.58
CA LEU A 86 3.86 -15.63 5.35
C LEU A 86 4.67 -14.63 4.49
N TYR A 87 5.26 -13.61 5.11
CA TYR A 87 6.11 -12.63 4.41
C TYR A 87 7.32 -13.28 3.70
N THR A 88 7.87 -14.36 4.27
CA THR A 88 9.08 -15.02 3.77
C THR A 88 8.81 -16.22 2.87
N MET A 89 7.56 -16.65 2.73
CA MET A 89 7.17 -17.74 1.83
C MET A 89 7.46 -17.38 0.36
N PRO A 90 7.65 -18.39 -0.52
CA PRO A 90 7.79 -18.19 -1.97
C PRO A 90 6.43 -17.81 -2.61
N THR A 91 5.96 -16.61 -2.31
CA THR A 91 4.76 -15.97 -2.86
C THR A 91 5.14 -14.59 -3.40
N ASN A 92 4.23 -13.97 -4.17
CA ASN A 92 4.40 -12.58 -4.62
C ASN A 92 4.06 -11.54 -3.53
N LEU A 93 3.76 -11.94 -2.30
CA LEU A 93 3.30 -11.04 -1.24
C LEU A 93 4.34 -9.95 -0.94
N PHE A 94 5.60 -10.31 -0.74
CA PHE A 94 6.65 -9.32 -0.43
C PHE A 94 6.87 -8.35 -1.58
N GLN A 95 6.79 -8.81 -2.83
CA GLN A 95 6.97 -7.99 -4.02
C GLN A 95 5.86 -6.95 -4.13
N GLN A 96 4.61 -7.39 -3.99
CA GLN A 96 3.44 -6.52 -4.07
C GLN A 96 3.37 -5.56 -2.90
N LEU A 97 3.75 -5.99 -1.69
CA LEU A 97 3.88 -5.11 -0.53
C LEU A 97 4.95 -4.03 -0.75
N ASN A 98 6.15 -4.42 -1.18
CA ASN A 98 7.25 -3.48 -1.43
C ASN A 98 6.95 -2.55 -2.60
N LYS A 99 6.16 -2.99 -3.59
CA LYS A 99 5.63 -2.13 -4.65
C LYS A 99 4.66 -1.09 -4.08
N ALA A 100 3.70 -1.51 -3.24
CA ALA A 100 2.73 -0.60 -2.61
C ALA A 100 3.42 0.41 -1.69
N LEU A 101 4.43 -0.02 -0.92
CA LEU A 101 5.22 0.84 -0.04
C LEU A 101 5.95 1.95 -0.81
N ARG A 102 6.37 1.65 -2.05
CA ARG A 102 7.04 2.56 -2.98
C ARG A 102 6.08 3.36 -3.87
N ALA A 103 4.76 3.12 -3.79
CA ALA A 103 3.80 3.75 -4.68
C ALA A 103 3.63 5.25 -4.37
N LYS A 104 3.59 6.07 -5.44
CA LYS A 104 3.29 7.51 -5.35
C LYS A 104 1.84 7.74 -4.90
N LYS A 105 0.90 6.95 -5.43
CA LYS A 105 -0.50 6.95 -4.97
C LYS A 105 -0.56 6.18 -3.65
N ARG A 106 -0.36 6.92 -2.56
CA ARG A 106 -0.22 6.38 -1.21
C ARG A 106 -1.38 5.46 -0.75
N LEU A 107 -2.56 5.63 -1.33
CA LEU A 107 -3.74 4.79 -1.11
C LEU A 107 -3.55 3.33 -1.49
N GLU A 108 -2.66 3.04 -2.43
CA GLU A 108 -2.29 1.66 -2.78
C GLU A 108 -1.73 0.90 -1.58
N LEU A 109 -1.23 1.62 -0.56
CA LEU A 109 -0.73 1.03 0.67
C LEU A 109 -1.86 0.72 1.69
N LYS A 110 -3.02 1.40 1.63
CA LYS A 110 -4.08 1.24 2.64
C LYS A 110 -4.58 -0.20 2.80
N PRO A 111 -4.82 -0.98 1.73
CA PRO A 111 -5.19 -2.40 1.88
C PRO A 111 -4.17 -3.21 2.69
N TRP A 112 -2.89 -2.83 2.66
CA TRP A 112 -1.81 -3.51 3.36
C TRP A 112 -1.71 -3.14 4.83
N PHE A 113 -2.40 -2.10 5.31
CA PHE A 113 -2.21 -1.60 6.67
C PHE A 113 -2.48 -2.63 7.76
N PRO A 114 -3.55 -3.46 7.71
CA PRO A 114 -3.77 -4.46 8.76
C PRO A 114 -2.65 -5.51 8.80
N PHE A 115 -2.19 -5.98 7.63
CA PHE A 115 -1.02 -6.88 7.53
C PHE A 115 0.25 -6.21 8.05
N LEU A 116 0.54 -4.99 7.62
CA LEU A 116 1.69 -4.21 8.09
C LEU A 116 1.64 -3.98 9.60
N LYS A 117 0.46 -3.71 10.18
CA LYS A 117 0.29 -3.52 11.62
C LYS A 117 0.66 -4.77 12.39
N LEU A 118 0.14 -5.92 11.98
CA LEU A 118 0.49 -7.22 12.57
C LEU A 118 1.99 -7.53 12.40
N PHE A 119 2.50 -7.38 11.19
CA PHE A 119 3.89 -7.69 10.84
C PHE A 119 4.90 -6.78 11.56
N ILE A 120 4.72 -5.45 11.52
CA ILE A 120 5.60 -4.50 12.20
C ILE A 120 5.51 -4.65 13.71
N THR A 121 4.33 -4.97 14.27
CA THR A 121 4.22 -5.26 15.71
C THR A 121 5.04 -6.49 16.09
N ALA A 122 4.99 -7.55 15.29
CA ALA A 122 5.84 -8.72 15.47
C ALA A 122 7.33 -8.35 15.44
N LEU A 123 7.76 -7.59 14.43
CA LEU A 123 9.16 -7.17 14.29
C LEU A 123 9.62 -6.33 15.49
N LYS A 124 8.82 -5.38 15.97
CA LYS A 124 9.18 -4.50 17.11
C LYS A 124 9.38 -5.26 18.43
N LYS A 125 8.78 -6.44 18.60
CA LYS A 125 8.96 -7.31 19.76
C LYS A 125 10.27 -8.11 19.73
N LEU A 126 10.89 -8.27 18.56
CA LEU A 126 12.16 -8.97 18.43
C LEU A 126 13.31 -8.09 18.90
N PRO A 127 14.42 -8.65 19.45
CA PRO A 127 15.56 -7.85 19.88
C PRO A 127 16.18 -7.08 18.70
N PRO A 128 16.59 -5.82 18.90
CA PRO A 128 17.30 -5.07 17.87
C PRO A 128 18.69 -5.67 17.67
N LEU A 129 19.13 -5.69 16.42
CA LEU A 129 20.47 -6.11 16.03
C LEU A 129 21.32 -4.86 15.76
N ASN A 130 22.47 -4.79 16.43
CA ASN A 130 23.51 -3.82 16.13
C ASN A 130 24.64 -4.51 15.37
N SER A 131 24.58 -4.49 14.04
CA SER A 131 25.55 -5.18 13.18
C SER A 131 25.49 -4.66 11.74
N THR A 132 26.45 -5.08 10.92
CA THR A 132 26.40 -4.87 9.46
C THR A 132 25.56 -5.95 8.82
N VAL A 133 24.60 -5.55 7.98
CA VAL A 133 23.78 -6.42 7.15
C VAL A 133 23.94 -6.07 5.68
N TRP A 134 23.65 -7.03 4.82
CA TRP A 134 23.92 -7.00 3.40
C TRP A 134 22.64 -7.12 2.59
N ARG A 135 22.48 -6.22 1.61
CA ARG A 135 21.43 -6.27 0.58
C ARG A 135 22.09 -6.05 -0.78
N GLY A 136 21.58 -6.64 -1.84
CA GLY A 136 22.09 -6.45 -3.20
C GLY A 136 21.09 -5.75 -4.11
N ILE A 137 21.58 -5.22 -5.23
CA ILE A 137 20.81 -4.80 -6.41
C ILE A 137 21.57 -5.25 -7.66
N ILE A 138 20.84 -5.75 -8.67
CA ILE A 138 21.46 -6.12 -9.96
C ILE A 138 21.96 -4.85 -10.68
N GLY A 139 23.19 -4.90 -11.18
CA GLY A 139 23.84 -3.78 -11.88
C GLY A 139 24.59 -2.80 -10.99
N ASN A 140 25.35 -1.90 -11.64
CA ASN A 140 26.04 -0.80 -10.98
C ASN A 140 25.08 0.38 -10.80
N VAL A 141 24.74 0.69 -9.55
CA VAL A 141 23.84 1.81 -9.20
C VAL A 141 24.53 2.89 -8.37
N THR A 142 25.85 2.80 -8.26
CA THR A 142 26.64 3.66 -7.37
C THR A 142 26.57 5.14 -7.71
N SER A 143 26.34 5.50 -8.98
CA SER A 143 26.20 6.88 -9.43
C SER A 143 24.96 7.60 -8.85
N GLY A 144 24.01 6.86 -8.29
CA GLY A 144 22.83 7.43 -7.65
C GLY A 144 23.02 7.76 -6.16
N PHE A 145 24.21 7.54 -5.59
CA PHE A 145 24.49 7.78 -4.17
C PHE A 145 25.71 8.68 -4.01
N SER A 146 25.55 9.81 -3.32
CA SER A 146 26.67 10.68 -2.94
C SER A 146 26.98 10.54 -1.46
N GLU A 147 28.24 10.73 -1.10
CA GLU A 147 28.67 10.71 0.29
C GLU A 147 27.94 11.78 1.12
N ASN A 148 27.51 11.40 2.33
CA ASN A 148 26.70 12.21 3.25
C ASN A 148 25.28 12.52 2.78
N ASP A 149 24.82 11.97 1.65
CA ASP A 149 23.40 12.00 1.30
C ASP A 149 22.60 11.09 2.24
N ASN A 150 21.33 11.44 2.42
CA ASN A 150 20.38 10.65 3.20
C ASN A 150 19.36 10.00 2.28
N GLU A 151 19.22 8.68 2.41
CA GLU A 151 18.29 7.88 1.64
C GLU A 151 17.19 7.32 2.54
N THR A 152 15.93 7.42 2.10
CA THR A 152 14.80 6.83 2.81
C THR A 152 14.32 5.60 2.06
N TRP A 153 14.48 4.44 2.66
CA TRP A 153 14.06 3.17 2.06
C TRP A 153 12.66 2.80 2.52
N TRP A 154 11.68 3.14 1.69
CA TRP A 154 10.26 2.96 1.97
C TRP A 154 9.79 1.49 2.00
N SER A 155 10.53 0.56 1.39
CA SER A 155 10.21 -0.88 1.37
C SER A 155 10.58 -1.59 2.67
N VAL A 156 9.99 -2.78 2.91
CA VAL A 156 10.53 -3.70 3.92
C VAL A 156 11.92 -4.14 3.47
N ASN A 157 12.94 -3.85 4.28
CA ASN A 157 14.33 -4.01 3.89
C ASN A 157 14.86 -5.35 4.36
N SER A 158 14.54 -6.41 3.61
CA SER A 158 15.14 -7.75 3.78
C SER A 158 16.63 -7.72 3.46
N CYS A 159 17.46 -7.97 4.48
CA CYS A 159 18.92 -8.02 4.42
C CYS A 159 19.40 -9.34 5.02
N SER A 160 20.65 -9.73 4.79
CA SER A 160 21.27 -10.88 5.45
C SER A 160 22.49 -10.45 6.25
N THR A 161 22.75 -11.10 7.39
CA THR A 161 24.05 -10.98 8.08
C THR A 161 25.17 -11.71 7.33
N ASP A 162 24.83 -12.58 6.39
CA ASP A 162 25.78 -13.34 5.57
C ASP A 162 25.88 -12.73 4.18
N ILE A 163 27.03 -12.11 3.89
CA ILE A 163 27.30 -11.50 2.58
C ILE A 163 27.13 -12.48 1.42
N LYS A 164 27.41 -13.78 1.63
CA LYS A 164 27.29 -14.80 0.58
C LYS A 164 25.84 -14.99 0.14
N VAL A 165 24.88 -14.83 1.06
CA VAL A 165 23.45 -14.91 0.75
C VAL A 165 23.05 -13.78 -0.19
N ALA A 166 23.44 -12.53 0.12
CA ALA A 166 23.13 -11.39 -0.75
C ALA A 166 23.87 -11.46 -2.09
N GLN A 167 25.16 -11.81 -2.06
CA GLN A 167 26.03 -11.86 -3.24
C GLN A 167 25.60 -12.95 -4.24
N ALA A 168 25.04 -14.08 -3.78
CA ALA A 168 24.61 -15.18 -4.65
C ALA A 168 23.57 -14.75 -5.71
N PHE A 169 22.87 -13.63 -5.49
CA PHE A 169 21.82 -13.13 -6.36
C PHE A 169 22.27 -12.00 -7.31
N LEU A 170 23.55 -11.60 -7.29
CA LEU A 170 24.09 -10.47 -8.07
C LEU A 170 24.78 -10.83 -9.40
N SER A 171 24.83 -12.11 -9.77
CA SER A 171 25.65 -12.56 -10.92
C SER A 171 25.11 -12.06 -12.28
N PRO A 172 25.96 -11.53 -13.19
CA PRO A 172 27.44 -11.42 -13.12
C PRO A 172 27.97 -10.08 -12.55
N SER A 173 27.11 -9.08 -12.37
CA SER A 173 27.48 -7.77 -11.81
C SER A 173 26.35 -7.17 -10.96
N GLY A 174 26.71 -6.54 -9.84
CA GLY A 174 25.75 -5.93 -8.94
C GLY A 174 26.37 -5.01 -7.89
N THR A 175 25.49 -4.31 -7.19
CA THR A 175 25.85 -3.43 -6.08
C THR A 175 25.39 -4.06 -4.77
N LEU A 176 26.30 -4.19 -3.80
CA LEU A 176 26.00 -4.57 -2.43
C LEU A 176 25.92 -3.33 -1.54
N PHE A 177 24.94 -3.32 -0.66
CA PHE A 177 24.78 -2.34 0.39
C PHE A 177 25.26 -2.95 1.70
N ALA A 178 26.32 -2.37 2.26
CA ALA A 178 26.82 -2.70 3.59
C ALA A 178 26.15 -1.75 4.58
N ILE A 179 25.06 -2.19 5.21
CA ILE A 179 24.22 -1.34 6.06
C ILE A 179 24.55 -1.65 7.52
N HIS A 180 25.13 -0.68 8.22
CA HIS A 180 25.24 -0.74 9.68
C HIS A 180 23.90 -0.34 10.31
N THR A 181 23.17 -1.33 10.82
CA THR A 181 21.85 -1.14 11.45
C THR A 181 21.96 -1.18 12.97
N THR A 182 21.13 -0.37 13.63
CA THR A 182 20.92 -0.37 15.08
C THR A 182 19.52 -0.87 15.48
N SER A 183 18.59 -0.88 14.53
CA SER A 183 17.18 -1.23 14.77
C SER A 183 16.70 -2.50 14.04
N GLY A 184 17.56 -3.10 13.20
CA GLY A 184 17.24 -4.28 12.41
C GLY A 184 16.78 -5.46 13.26
N ARG A 185 15.85 -6.26 12.74
CA ARG A 185 15.23 -7.39 13.45
C ARG A 185 15.57 -8.69 12.77
N SER A 186 16.27 -9.57 13.48
CA SER A 186 16.56 -10.92 12.98
C SER A 186 15.27 -11.75 12.98
N ILE A 187 14.86 -12.23 11.81
CA ILE A 187 13.64 -13.03 11.65
C ILE A 187 13.91 -14.49 11.28
N HIS A 188 15.18 -14.87 11.19
CA HIS A 188 15.58 -16.18 10.63
C HIS A 188 14.91 -17.37 11.34
N GLU A 189 14.67 -17.33 12.64
CA GLU A 189 13.98 -18.42 13.36
C GLU A 189 12.50 -18.58 12.99
N TYR A 190 11.88 -17.50 12.52
CA TYR A 190 10.47 -17.37 12.15
C TYR A 190 10.23 -17.43 10.63
N SER A 191 11.30 -17.33 9.84
CA SER A 191 11.26 -17.33 8.38
C SER A 191 10.99 -18.72 7.79
N ALA A 192 10.35 -18.75 6.61
CA ALA A 192 10.27 -19.93 5.76
C ALA A 192 11.64 -20.39 5.22
N HIS A 193 12.66 -19.53 5.31
CA HIS A 193 14.02 -19.77 4.84
C HIS A 193 15.05 -19.45 5.94
N LYS A 194 15.13 -20.31 6.96
CA LYS A 194 15.96 -20.08 8.17
C LYS A 194 17.45 -19.89 7.89
N ASP A 195 17.96 -20.52 6.84
CA ASP A 195 19.38 -20.49 6.47
C ASP A 195 19.83 -19.13 5.90
N GLU A 196 18.89 -18.25 5.53
CA GLU A 196 19.20 -16.95 4.92
C GLU A 196 19.68 -15.92 5.95
N LYS A 197 19.59 -16.23 7.25
CA LYS A 197 19.95 -15.34 8.37
C LYS A 197 19.38 -13.93 8.17
N GLU A 198 18.12 -13.89 7.75
CA GLU A 198 17.42 -12.68 7.33
C GLU A 198 17.22 -11.73 8.51
N VAL A 199 17.57 -10.47 8.26
CA VAL A 199 17.36 -9.32 9.12
C VAL A 199 16.51 -8.31 8.36
N VAL A 200 15.44 -7.85 8.98
CA VAL A 200 14.54 -6.86 8.40
C VAL A 200 14.79 -5.51 9.06
N LEU A 201 15.09 -4.48 8.26
CA LEU A 201 14.88 -3.10 8.68
C LEU A 201 13.45 -2.68 8.32
N LEU A 202 12.84 -1.89 9.20
CA LEU A 202 11.47 -1.43 9.01
C LEU A 202 11.36 -0.55 7.75
N PRO A 203 10.19 -0.48 7.11
CA PRO A 203 10.04 0.42 6.00
C PRO A 203 10.05 1.88 6.47
N GLY A 204 10.60 2.76 5.63
CA GLY A 204 10.88 4.15 5.96
C GLY A 204 12.21 4.36 6.70
N THR A 205 13.05 3.32 6.87
CA THR A 205 14.38 3.46 7.46
C THR A 205 15.20 4.48 6.68
N ARG A 206 15.81 5.42 7.41
CA ARG A 206 16.73 6.42 6.88
C ARG A 206 18.17 5.94 6.99
N LEU A 207 18.89 6.03 5.89
CA LEU A 207 20.24 5.53 5.70
C LEU A 207 21.14 6.67 5.22
N LEU A 208 22.15 6.99 6.03
CA LEU A 208 23.20 7.93 5.66
C LEU A 208 24.25 7.19 4.82
N ILE A 209 24.55 7.71 3.64
CA ILE A 209 25.62 7.18 2.79
C ILE A 209 26.97 7.52 3.43
N GLN A 210 27.75 6.49 3.73
CA GLN A 210 29.09 6.65 4.28
C GLN A 210 30.11 6.87 3.15
N SER A 211 31.24 7.50 3.51
CA SER A 211 32.36 7.76 2.60
C SER A 211 32.82 6.51 1.86
N GLY A 212 32.75 6.56 0.52
CA GLY A 212 33.36 5.58 -0.38
C GLY A 212 32.38 4.57 -0.98
N VAL A 213 31.96 4.84 -2.22
CA VAL A 213 31.66 3.75 -3.16
C VAL A 213 32.95 2.99 -3.37
N MET A 214 33.04 1.77 -2.85
CA MET A 214 34.21 0.92 -3.04
C MET A 214 33.96 -0.04 -4.21
N ASN A 215 34.82 0.02 -5.22
CA ASN A 215 34.91 -1.05 -6.22
C ASN A 215 35.56 -2.26 -5.54
N HIS A 216 34.78 -3.30 -5.25
CA HIS A 216 35.30 -4.53 -4.66
C HIS A 216 35.92 -5.43 -5.74
N SER A 217 35.36 -5.40 -6.96
CA SER A 217 35.91 -6.00 -8.18
C SER A 217 35.31 -5.30 -9.41
N ASP A 218 35.74 -5.64 -10.63
CA ASP A 218 35.22 -5.08 -11.89
C ASP A 218 33.69 -5.23 -12.07
N SER A 219 33.07 -6.15 -11.33
CA SER A 219 31.64 -6.43 -11.42
C SER A 219 30.87 -6.29 -10.10
N LEU A 220 31.55 -6.10 -8.96
CA LEU A 220 30.92 -5.96 -7.64
C LEU A 220 31.23 -4.60 -7.01
N PHE A 221 30.18 -3.83 -6.80
CA PHE A 221 30.24 -2.50 -6.22
C PHE A 221 29.72 -2.52 -4.79
N ILE A 222 30.30 -1.74 -3.88
CA ILE A 222 29.82 -1.65 -2.50
C ILE A 222 29.48 -0.20 -2.15
N VAL A 223 28.28 -0.01 -1.60
CA VAL A 223 27.83 1.24 -0.98
C VAL A 223 27.69 1.01 0.51
N SER A 224 28.48 1.72 1.31
CA SER A 224 28.40 1.66 2.76
C SER A 224 27.36 2.64 3.28
N MET A 225 26.50 2.19 4.19
CA MET A 225 25.39 2.96 4.73
C MET A 225 25.32 2.78 6.25
N ARG A 226 24.83 3.80 6.95
CA ARG A 226 24.52 3.73 8.37
C ARG A 226 23.09 4.12 8.60
N GLU A 227 22.36 3.33 9.39
CA GLU A 227 21.03 3.70 9.85
C GLU A 227 21.08 4.95 10.74
N GLU A 228 20.28 5.95 10.41
CA GLU A 228 20.03 7.09 11.28
C GLU A 228 18.91 6.76 12.27
N ASN A 229 19.10 7.07 13.56
CA ASN A 229 18.04 7.02 14.57
C ASN A 229 17.09 8.23 14.39
N SER A 230 16.38 8.33 13.27
CA SER A 230 15.57 9.51 12.94
C SER A 230 14.13 9.45 13.43
N GLY A 231 13.70 8.38 14.12
CA GLY A 231 12.35 8.30 14.71
C GLY A 231 11.18 8.29 13.71
N THR A 232 11.44 8.42 12.42
CA THR A 232 10.43 8.44 11.36
C THR A 232 10.04 7.01 11.01
N SER A 233 9.09 6.46 11.77
CA SER A 233 8.29 5.34 11.28
C SER A 233 7.43 5.86 10.13
N LEU A 234 7.26 5.06 9.07
CA LEU A 234 6.38 5.21 7.89
C LEU A 234 5.03 5.97 8.03
N VAL A 235 4.58 6.25 9.25
CA VAL A 235 3.21 6.61 9.60
C VAL A 235 3.12 7.76 10.61
N THR A 236 4.19 8.17 11.28
CA THR A 236 4.06 9.25 12.26
C THR A 236 3.90 10.60 11.57
N PRO A 237 2.81 11.36 11.77
CA PRO A 237 2.94 12.80 11.79
C PRO A 237 3.83 13.13 13.00
N SER A 238 4.95 13.78 12.76
CA SER A 238 5.54 14.57 13.82
C SER A 238 4.53 15.64 14.25
N PHE A 239 4.53 15.93 15.55
CA PHE A 239 3.88 17.03 16.29
C PHE A 239 2.58 16.67 16.99
N ASP A 240 2.74 16.52 18.32
CA ASP A 240 1.84 16.90 19.39
C ASP A 240 0.35 16.83 19.08
N ASP A 241 -0.31 15.77 19.54
CA ASP A 241 -1.59 15.94 20.24
C ASP A 241 -1.86 14.78 21.21
N ASP A 242 -2.01 15.19 22.47
CA ASP A 242 -2.61 14.47 23.58
C ASP A 242 -4.01 14.00 23.17
N HIS A 243 -4.40 12.75 23.45
CA HIS A 243 -5.74 12.44 23.98
C HIS A 243 -5.92 10.94 24.25
N SER A 244 -6.11 10.65 25.53
CA SER A 244 -6.82 9.47 26.02
C SER A 244 -8.25 9.42 25.46
N SER A 245 -8.56 8.47 24.57
CA SER A 245 -9.91 7.93 24.42
C SER A 245 -9.88 6.49 23.93
N SER A 246 -10.73 5.66 24.52
CA SER A 246 -10.82 4.23 24.23
C SER A 246 -11.52 3.98 22.88
N ASP A 247 -10.73 3.95 21.81
CA ASP A 247 -11.21 3.58 20.49
C ASP A 247 -11.16 2.05 20.35
N SER A 248 -12.26 1.44 19.91
CA SER A 248 -12.39 -0.01 19.79
C SER A 248 -12.90 -0.42 18.41
N LEU A 249 -12.35 -1.51 17.88
CA LEU A 249 -12.91 -2.18 16.72
C LEU A 249 -14.22 -2.84 17.14
N ALA A 250 -15.32 -2.49 16.51
CA ALA A 250 -16.64 -3.00 16.88
C ALA A 250 -17.50 -3.28 15.65
N GLN A 251 -18.38 -4.28 15.80
CA GLN A 251 -19.52 -4.46 14.94
C GLN A 251 -20.72 -3.78 15.62
N LYS A 252 -21.33 -2.80 14.95
CA LYS A 252 -22.46 -2.03 15.46
C LYS A 252 -23.65 -2.16 14.52
N GLY A 253 -24.76 -2.71 15.01
CA GLY A 253 -26.04 -2.67 14.31
C GLY A 253 -26.79 -1.38 14.60
N TYR A 254 -27.56 -0.90 13.63
CA TYR A 254 -28.39 0.29 13.75
C TYR A 254 -29.88 -0.06 13.66
N PRO A 255 -30.78 0.78 14.22
CA PRO A 255 -32.23 0.54 14.16
C PRO A 255 -32.82 0.48 12.75
N ASP A 256 -32.14 1.07 11.76
CA ASP A 256 -32.52 1.03 10.34
C ASP A 256 -32.06 -0.26 9.62
N GLY A 257 -31.66 -1.29 10.36
CA GLY A 257 -31.19 -2.56 9.80
C GLY A 257 -29.78 -2.50 9.20
N SER A 258 -29.17 -1.31 9.11
CA SER A 258 -27.79 -1.17 8.67
C SER A 258 -26.82 -1.68 9.72
N ARG A 259 -25.60 -2.03 9.29
CA ARG A 259 -24.53 -2.43 10.20
C ARG A 259 -23.22 -1.78 9.82
N TYR A 260 -22.40 -1.52 10.82
CA TYR A 260 -21.05 -1.02 10.67
C TYR A 260 -20.05 -2.00 11.25
N GLU A 261 -18.94 -2.15 10.54
CA GLU A 261 -17.75 -2.91 10.93
C GLU A 261 -16.54 -1.98 10.80
N GLY A 262 -15.98 -1.55 11.92
CA GLY A 262 -14.84 -0.63 11.91
C GLY A 262 -14.56 0.00 13.26
N TYR A 263 -13.82 1.11 13.26
CA TYR A 263 -13.45 1.81 14.49
C TYR A 263 -14.58 2.69 15.01
N LEU A 264 -14.75 2.68 16.33
CA LEU A 264 -15.62 3.60 17.05
C LEU A 264 -14.81 4.45 18.02
N LYS A 265 -15.03 5.77 17.98
CA LYS A 265 -14.57 6.74 18.97
C LYS A 265 -15.77 7.34 19.67
N ASN A 266 -15.83 7.20 21.00
CA ASN A 266 -16.98 7.63 21.81
C ASN A 266 -18.34 7.13 21.27
N GLY A 267 -18.37 5.91 20.75
CA GLY A 267 -19.58 5.27 20.19
C GLY A 267 -19.98 5.73 18.77
N LYS A 268 -19.22 6.65 18.15
CA LYS A 268 -19.41 7.11 16.76
C LYS A 268 -18.39 6.47 15.82
N ARG A 269 -18.76 6.26 14.55
CA ARG A 269 -17.85 5.77 13.51
C ARG A 269 -16.71 6.76 13.33
N HIS A 270 -15.49 6.25 13.37
CA HIS A 270 -14.27 7.03 13.26
C HIS A 270 -13.23 6.24 12.47
N CYS A 271 -12.13 6.89 12.06
CA CYS A 271 -11.02 6.27 11.34
C CYS A 271 -11.48 5.63 10.01
N PHE A 272 -11.49 4.30 9.93
CA PHE A 272 -11.88 3.53 8.76
C PHE A 272 -12.92 2.48 9.14
N GLY A 273 -13.85 2.19 8.22
CA GLY A 273 -14.78 1.11 8.41
C GLY A 273 -15.70 0.89 7.21
N VAL A 274 -16.41 -0.22 7.28
CA VAL A 274 -17.40 -0.62 6.31
C VAL A 274 -18.79 -0.44 6.92
N HIS A 275 -19.63 0.31 6.24
CA HIS A 275 -21.04 0.44 6.57
C HIS A 275 -21.88 -0.24 5.50
N TYR A 276 -22.57 -1.30 5.88
CA TYR A 276 -23.50 -2.02 5.03
C TYR A 276 -24.90 -1.46 5.27
N TYR A 277 -25.52 -0.95 4.21
CA TYR A 277 -26.86 -0.39 4.24
C TYR A 277 -27.90 -1.50 4.08
N GLU A 278 -29.08 -1.31 4.65
CA GLU A 278 -30.19 -2.27 4.55
C GLU A 278 -30.62 -2.51 3.09
N ASP A 279 -30.50 -1.49 2.23
CA ASP A 279 -30.84 -1.56 0.81
C ASP A 279 -29.87 -2.44 -0.02
N GLY A 280 -28.80 -2.96 0.60
CA GLY A 280 -27.78 -3.79 -0.05
C GLY A 280 -26.59 -3.01 -0.59
N GLY A 281 -26.57 -1.68 -0.46
CA GLY A 281 -25.37 -0.88 -0.70
C GLY A 281 -24.35 -0.98 0.43
N ASP A 282 -23.13 -0.50 0.17
CA ASP A 282 -22.08 -0.41 1.18
C ASP A 282 -21.25 0.86 1.01
N TYR A 283 -20.68 1.36 2.10
CA TYR A 283 -19.60 2.33 2.08
C TYR A 283 -18.40 1.74 2.79
N THR A 284 -17.26 1.72 2.13
CA THR A 284 -15.97 1.31 2.68
C THR A 284 -15.03 2.51 2.60
N GLY A 285 -14.68 3.10 3.73
CA GLY A 285 -13.88 4.31 3.69
C GLY A 285 -13.64 4.96 5.04
N GLN A 286 -13.15 6.19 4.98
CA GLN A 286 -12.84 6.97 6.16
C GLN A 286 -14.09 7.60 6.79
N TRP A 287 -14.08 7.70 8.11
CA TRP A 287 -15.16 8.22 8.96
C TRP A 287 -14.60 9.21 9.97
N VAL A 288 -15.32 10.30 10.21
CA VAL A 288 -15.08 11.23 11.32
C VAL A 288 -16.43 11.50 11.95
N ASP A 289 -16.60 11.07 13.20
CA ASP A 289 -17.79 11.31 14.02
C ASP A 289 -19.11 10.98 13.32
N ASP A 290 -19.21 9.76 12.78
CA ASP A 290 -20.35 9.25 12.00
C ASP A 290 -20.53 9.82 10.60
N GLU A 291 -19.64 10.70 10.14
CA GLU A 291 -19.68 11.24 8.78
C GLU A 291 -18.58 10.65 7.89
N GLN A 292 -18.91 10.34 6.64
CA GLN A 292 -17.90 9.89 5.67
C GLN A 292 -17.02 11.09 5.32
N ASN A 293 -15.73 10.98 5.58
CA ASN A 293 -14.78 12.07 5.44
C ASN A 293 -13.46 11.53 4.94
N GLY A 294 -12.87 12.15 3.92
CA GLY A 294 -11.71 11.63 3.23
C GLY A 294 -12.10 10.55 2.21
N GLU A 295 -11.22 9.60 1.92
CA GLU A 295 -11.47 8.66 0.82
C GLU A 295 -12.38 7.50 1.19
N GLY A 296 -13.24 7.13 0.25
CA GLY A 296 -14.11 5.98 0.38
C GLY A 296 -14.62 5.44 -0.95
N ILE A 297 -15.09 4.20 -0.90
CA ILE A 297 -15.79 3.52 -1.96
C ILE A 297 -17.24 3.37 -1.50
N ARG A 298 -18.18 3.86 -2.30
CA ARG A 298 -19.60 3.67 -2.09
C ARG A 298 -20.16 2.78 -3.19
N THR A 299 -20.67 1.61 -2.84
CA THR A 299 -21.51 0.80 -3.73
C THR A 299 -22.97 1.10 -3.41
N PHE A 300 -23.76 1.33 -4.46
CA PHE A 300 -25.19 1.56 -4.34
C PHE A 300 -25.94 0.27 -4.67
N SER A 301 -27.08 0.07 -4.02
CA SER A 301 -28.03 -1.03 -4.31
C SER A 301 -28.47 -1.08 -5.78
N SER A 302 -28.42 0.05 -6.48
CA SER A 302 -28.65 0.16 -7.93
C SER A 302 -27.57 -0.50 -8.80
N GLY A 303 -26.42 -0.88 -8.23
CA GLY A 303 -25.23 -1.34 -8.96
C GLY A 303 -24.28 -0.21 -9.38
N SER A 304 -24.62 1.05 -9.10
CA SER A 304 -23.67 2.16 -9.26
C SER A 304 -22.56 2.08 -8.21
N ARG A 305 -21.40 2.67 -8.49
CA ARG A 305 -20.25 2.71 -7.58
C ARG A 305 -19.58 4.07 -7.65
N TYR A 306 -19.18 4.63 -6.51
CA TYR A 306 -18.30 5.79 -6.43
C TYR A 306 -17.02 5.40 -5.70
N GLU A 307 -15.88 5.88 -6.19
CA GLU A 307 -14.58 5.76 -5.52
C GLU A 307 -13.92 7.13 -5.55
N GLY A 308 -13.72 7.74 -4.39
CA GLY A 308 -13.13 9.06 -4.33
C GLY A 308 -13.25 9.73 -2.97
N MET A 309 -12.92 11.01 -2.96
CA MET A 309 -12.95 11.84 -1.77
C MET A 309 -14.40 12.14 -1.34
N HIS A 310 -14.61 12.17 -0.04
CA HIS A 310 -15.83 12.53 0.65
C HIS A 310 -15.53 13.64 1.66
N ARG A 311 -16.51 14.52 1.88
CA ARG A 311 -16.48 15.52 2.95
C ARG A 311 -17.88 15.64 3.51
N ASN A 312 -18.02 15.41 4.80
CA ASN A 312 -19.30 15.44 5.51
C ASN A 312 -20.39 14.61 4.81
N SER A 313 -20.05 13.36 4.46
CA SER A 313 -20.93 12.41 3.77
C SER A 313 -21.35 12.77 2.34
N LYS A 314 -20.65 13.71 1.70
CA LYS A 314 -20.88 14.09 0.29
C LYS A 314 -19.63 13.83 -0.54
N LYS A 315 -19.80 13.47 -1.82
CA LYS A 315 -18.69 13.39 -2.78
C LYS A 315 -18.03 14.76 -2.90
N HIS A 316 -16.72 14.82 -2.75
CA HIS A 316 -15.94 16.05 -2.77
C HIS A 316 -14.56 15.77 -3.36
N GLY A 317 -13.84 16.77 -3.89
CA GLY A 317 -12.53 16.56 -4.51
C GLY A 317 -12.59 15.61 -5.71
N HIS A 318 -11.48 14.94 -6.02
CA HIS A 318 -11.43 14.02 -7.15
C HIS A 318 -12.10 12.67 -6.83
N GLY A 319 -12.81 12.10 -7.81
CA GLY A 319 -13.41 10.78 -7.70
C GLY A 319 -13.99 10.23 -9.00
N ILE A 320 -14.13 8.90 -9.06
CA ILE A 320 -14.69 8.16 -10.20
C ILE A 320 -16.05 7.59 -9.80
N TYR A 321 -17.06 7.85 -10.62
CA TYR A 321 -18.41 7.33 -10.49
C TYR A 321 -18.76 6.44 -11.67
N TRP A 322 -18.97 5.16 -11.41
CA TRP A 322 -19.53 4.19 -12.35
C TRP A 322 -21.04 4.14 -12.15
N PHE A 323 -21.79 4.54 -13.17
CA PHE A 323 -23.24 4.49 -13.16
C PHE A 323 -23.72 3.07 -13.51
N ALA A 324 -24.85 2.65 -12.94
CA ALA A 324 -25.45 1.35 -13.22
C ALA A 324 -25.76 1.11 -14.71
N ASN A 325 -25.95 2.17 -15.49
CA ASN A 325 -26.18 2.10 -16.94
C ASN A 325 -24.88 1.99 -17.78
N GLY A 326 -23.72 1.83 -17.14
CA GLY A 326 -22.41 1.69 -17.78
C GLY A 326 -21.72 3.02 -18.13
N GLN A 327 -22.31 4.17 -17.80
CA GLN A 327 -21.61 5.45 -17.89
C GLN A 327 -20.53 5.56 -16.81
N ILE A 328 -19.51 6.38 -17.05
CA ILE A 328 -18.42 6.64 -16.09
C ILE A 328 -18.17 8.15 -16.05
N TYR A 329 -18.12 8.73 -14.86
CA TYR A 329 -17.59 10.08 -14.63
C TYR A 329 -16.30 9.97 -13.84
N ASP A 330 -15.20 10.49 -14.35
CA ASP A 330 -13.90 10.57 -13.68
C ASP A 330 -13.48 12.04 -13.60
N GLY A 331 -13.53 12.63 -12.41
CA GLY A 331 -13.14 14.03 -12.27
C GLY A 331 -13.48 14.66 -10.93
N GLU A 332 -13.52 15.99 -10.92
CA GLU A 332 -13.71 16.78 -9.71
C GLU A 332 -15.19 16.85 -9.26
N TRP A 333 -15.40 16.81 -7.95
CA TRP A 333 -16.67 16.84 -7.26
C TRP A 333 -16.69 17.94 -6.19
N ILE A 334 -17.82 18.63 -6.06
CA ILE A 334 -18.10 19.54 -4.95
C ILE A 334 -19.52 19.24 -4.47
N ASP A 335 -19.60 18.72 -3.24
CA ASP A 335 -20.85 18.47 -2.52
C ASP A 335 -21.88 17.70 -3.37
N ASP A 336 -21.48 16.50 -3.79
CA ASP A 336 -22.21 15.54 -4.64
C ASP A 336 -22.38 15.91 -6.12
N LYS A 337 -21.85 17.05 -6.55
CA LYS A 337 -21.97 17.52 -7.93
C LYS A 337 -20.63 17.54 -8.65
N GLY A 338 -20.59 16.98 -9.86
CA GLY A 338 -19.47 17.10 -10.78
C GLY A 338 -19.19 18.56 -11.10
N ASN A 339 -18.02 19.05 -10.71
CA ASN A 339 -17.60 20.44 -10.81
C ASN A 339 -16.09 20.52 -11.03
N GLY A 340 -15.64 21.08 -12.15
CA GLY A 340 -14.22 21.15 -12.51
C GLY A 340 -13.91 20.31 -13.74
N GLN A 341 -12.66 19.86 -13.89
CA GLN A 341 -12.27 19.02 -15.01
C GLN A 341 -12.73 17.57 -14.80
N ALA A 342 -13.27 16.95 -15.85
CA ALA A 342 -13.62 15.54 -15.83
C ALA A 342 -13.57 14.90 -17.22
N ILE A 343 -13.54 13.57 -17.20
CA ILE A 343 -13.79 12.69 -18.34
C ILE A 343 -15.11 11.97 -18.08
N TYR A 344 -16.06 12.15 -18.98
CA TYR A 344 -17.33 11.44 -18.98
C TYR A 344 -17.33 10.42 -20.12
N MET A 345 -17.55 9.14 -19.83
CA MET A 345 -17.57 8.06 -20.82
C MET A 345 -18.96 7.42 -20.87
N TRP A 346 -19.45 7.20 -22.09
CA TRP A 346 -20.69 6.48 -22.35
C TRP A 346 -20.42 5.02 -22.72
N PRO A 347 -21.42 4.11 -22.60
CA PRO A 347 -21.26 2.70 -22.91
C PRO A 347 -20.83 2.40 -24.36
N ASP A 348 -21.21 3.27 -25.29
CA ASP A 348 -20.82 3.19 -26.70
C ASP A 348 -19.34 3.55 -26.93
N LYS A 349 -18.61 3.94 -25.88
CA LYS A 349 -17.23 4.47 -25.87
C LYS A 349 -17.11 5.91 -26.37
N THR A 350 -18.21 6.64 -26.53
CA THR A 350 -18.16 8.10 -26.66
C THR A 350 -17.56 8.67 -25.37
N GLN A 351 -16.73 9.71 -25.48
CA GLN A 351 -16.07 10.34 -24.33
C GLN A 351 -16.12 11.86 -24.43
N HIS A 352 -16.44 12.54 -23.33
CA HIS A 352 -16.34 13.98 -23.18
C HIS A 352 -15.29 14.32 -22.14
N ARG A 353 -14.20 14.98 -22.55
CA ARG A 353 -13.17 15.51 -21.67
C ARG A 353 -13.28 17.03 -21.61
N GLY A 354 -13.63 17.60 -20.47
CA GLY A 354 -13.83 19.05 -20.38
C GLY A 354 -14.25 19.52 -18.99
N MET A 355 -14.69 20.77 -18.91
CA MET A 355 -15.17 21.34 -17.66
C MET A 355 -16.64 20.94 -17.39
N PHE A 356 -16.96 20.81 -16.11
CA PHE A 356 -18.31 20.55 -15.60
C PHE A 356 -18.65 21.59 -14.54
N LYS A 357 -19.93 21.95 -14.47
CA LYS A 357 -20.50 22.80 -13.43
C LYS A 357 -21.87 22.24 -13.05
N ASP A 358 -22.06 21.93 -11.77
CA ASP A 358 -23.31 21.37 -11.25
C ASP A 358 -23.80 20.11 -12.03
N ASN A 359 -22.88 19.19 -12.37
CA ASN A 359 -23.09 17.99 -13.19
C ASN A 359 -23.30 18.21 -14.69
N LEU A 360 -23.30 19.46 -15.18
CA LEU A 360 -23.51 19.78 -16.59
C LEU A 360 -22.18 20.13 -17.27
N LYS A 361 -21.99 19.72 -18.54
CA LYS A 361 -20.85 20.16 -19.34
C LYS A 361 -20.87 21.69 -19.44
N HIS A 362 -19.73 22.29 -19.17
CA HIS A 362 -19.52 23.73 -19.14
C HIS A 362 -18.13 24.05 -19.71
N GLY A 363 -17.87 25.30 -20.11
CA GLY A 363 -16.55 25.71 -20.57
C GLY A 363 -16.04 24.93 -21.78
N TYR A 364 -14.72 24.88 -21.97
CA TYR A 364 -14.10 24.17 -23.09
C TYR A 364 -14.10 22.65 -22.83
N GLY A 365 -14.40 21.87 -23.88
CA GLY A 365 -14.39 20.41 -23.83
C GLY A 365 -14.21 19.75 -25.20
N ILE A 366 -13.80 18.48 -25.17
CA ILE A 366 -13.57 17.63 -26.33
C ILE A 366 -14.52 16.44 -26.24
N LEU A 367 -15.40 16.29 -27.23
CA LEU A 367 -16.27 15.12 -27.40
C LEU A 367 -15.69 14.23 -28.50
N ALA A 368 -15.24 13.02 -28.14
CA ALA A 368 -14.68 12.03 -29.05
C ALA A 368 -15.65 10.85 -29.22
N PHE A 369 -15.89 10.46 -30.46
CA PHE A 369 -16.77 9.35 -30.83
C PHE A 369 -15.96 8.09 -31.20
N PRO A 370 -16.56 6.90 -31.10
CA PRO A 370 -15.88 5.63 -31.42
C PRO A 370 -15.45 5.50 -32.89
N ASP A 371 -16.11 6.22 -33.79
CA ASP A 371 -15.80 6.27 -35.22
C ASP A 371 -14.65 7.23 -35.57
N GLY A 372 -14.03 7.86 -34.57
CA GLY A 372 -12.92 8.79 -34.73
C GLY A 372 -13.34 10.24 -34.94
N ARG A 373 -14.64 10.57 -35.03
CA ARG A 373 -15.09 11.97 -35.02
C ARG A 373 -14.73 12.63 -33.69
N VAL A 374 -14.31 13.89 -33.74
CA VAL A 374 -13.96 14.67 -32.55
C VAL A 374 -14.54 16.08 -32.70
N TRP A 375 -15.28 16.54 -31.68
CA TRP A 375 -15.78 17.91 -31.60
C TRP A 375 -15.05 18.63 -30.47
N LYS A 376 -14.47 19.80 -30.76
CA LYS A 376 -13.70 20.59 -29.79
C LYS A 376 -14.33 21.98 -29.69
N GLY A 377 -14.83 22.36 -28.53
CA GLY A 377 -15.47 23.67 -28.41
C GLY A 377 -16.03 23.96 -27.04
N PHE A 378 -16.82 25.03 -26.96
CA PHE A 378 -17.43 25.48 -25.72
C PHE A 378 -18.78 24.82 -25.47
N TRP A 379 -19.05 24.53 -24.20
CA TRP A 379 -20.28 23.96 -23.69
C TRP A 379 -20.90 24.89 -22.65
N GLU A 380 -22.22 24.99 -22.66
CA GLU A 380 -22.98 25.70 -21.63
C GLU A 380 -24.23 24.90 -21.31
N ASN A 381 -24.31 24.39 -20.07
CA ASN A 381 -25.43 23.60 -19.58
C ASN A 381 -25.77 22.43 -20.53
N ASP A 382 -24.75 21.62 -20.83
CA ASP A 382 -24.77 20.49 -21.78
C ASP A 382 -24.98 20.82 -23.26
N LYS A 383 -25.14 22.09 -23.63
CA LYS A 383 -25.32 22.52 -25.02
C LYS A 383 -23.99 22.93 -25.64
N TYR A 384 -23.65 22.34 -26.78
CA TYR A 384 -22.50 22.73 -27.59
C TYR A 384 -22.72 24.12 -28.21
N LYS A 385 -21.74 25.01 -28.10
CA LYS A 385 -21.80 26.42 -28.53
C LYS A 385 -20.90 26.75 -29.73
N GLY A 386 -20.07 25.80 -30.17
CA GLY A 386 -19.17 25.98 -31.32
C GLY A 386 -17.69 25.92 -30.96
N GLU A 387 -16.87 25.92 -32.01
CA GLU A 387 -15.40 25.84 -31.95
C GLU A 387 -14.79 27.21 -31.63
N ILE A 388 -13.51 27.23 -31.22
CA ILE A 388 -12.71 28.46 -31.18
C ILE A 388 -12.37 28.81 -32.64
N GLN A 389 -12.80 29.99 -33.10
CA GLN A 389 -12.35 30.56 -34.37
C GLN A 389 -10.90 31.01 -34.31
#